data_AF-A0A924DAJ9-F1
#
_entry.id   AF-A0A924DAJ9-F1
#
_cell.length_a   1.000
_cell.length_b   1.000
_cell.length_c   1.000
_cell.angle_alpha   90.00
_cell.angle_beta   90.00
_cell.angle_gamma   90.00
#
_symmetry.space_group_name_H-M   'P 1'
#
loop_
_entity.id
_entity.type
_entity.pdbx_description
1 polymer ?
#
loop_
_entity_poly.entity_id
_entity_poly.type
_entity_poly.pdbx_seq_one_letter_code
_entity_poly.pdbx_strand_id
1 'polypeptide(L)'
;MDALRQCFARLKVKGLKVGRDNHTVSVILRIRDRENKLIAYAPALSLLKDADWKTLMQTFDLPSNADHILIEVSNIGLGGDFWADDLVFVSEP
;
A
#
# COMPACT_ATOMS: atom_id res chain seq x y z
N MET A 1 -12.20 15.32 -13.53
CA MET A 1 -10.80 15.66 -13.24
C MET A 1 -10.40 14.77 -12.07
N ASP A 2 -9.28 14.08 -12.20
CA ASP A 2 -8.81 13.19 -11.14
C ASP A 2 -8.26 14.02 -9.99
N ALA A 3 -8.45 13.54 -8.75
CA ALA A 3 -8.03 14.27 -7.55
C ALA A 3 -6.72 13.70 -7.03
N LEU A 4 -5.74 14.57 -6.75
CA LEU A 4 -4.47 14.15 -6.14
C LEU A 4 -4.71 13.74 -4.68
N ARG A 5 -4.20 12.58 -4.29
CA ARG A 5 -4.31 12.03 -2.94
C ARG A 5 -2.94 11.60 -2.43
N GLN A 6 -2.77 11.64 -1.12
CA GLN A 6 -1.60 11.10 -0.44
C GLN A 6 -1.99 9.99 0.52
N CYS A 7 -1.15 8.97 0.62
CA CYS A 7 -1.25 7.91 1.62
C CYS A 7 0.09 7.72 2.33
N PHE A 8 0.02 7.61 3.65
CA PHE A 8 1.15 7.37 4.53
C PHE A 8 0.89 6.11 5.34
N ALA A 9 1.94 5.33 5.60
CA ALA A 9 1.87 4.24 6.58
C ALA A 9 3.23 4.04 7.25
N ARG A 10 3.22 3.57 8.49
CA ARG A 10 4.42 3.06 9.15
C ARG A 10 4.49 1.56 8.98
N LEU A 11 5.57 1.10 8.34
CA LEU A 11 5.81 -0.30 8.06
C LEU A 11 7.02 -0.80 8.85
N LYS A 12 6.96 -2.04 9.31
CA LYS A 12 8.08 -2.77 9.91
C LYS A 12 8.07 -4.20 9.41
N VAL A 13 9.24 -4.75 9.14
CA VAL A 13 9.38 -6.16 8.77
C VAL A 13 10.62 -6.77 9.43
N LYS A 14 10.46 -7.97 9.98
CA LYS A 14 11.54 -8.70 10.65
C LYS A 14 11.57 -10.15 10.16
N GLY A 15 12.76 -10.61 9.79
CA GLY A 15 12.97 -11.97 9.31
C GLY A 15 12.34 -12.21 7.94
N LEU A 16 12.33 -11.20 7.07
CA LEU A 16 11.84 -11.33 5.70
C LEU A 16 12.65 -12.40 4.96
N LYS A 17 12.00 -13.51 4.63
CA LYS A 17 12.63 -14.59 3.87
C LYS A 17 12.50 -14.31 2.38
N VAL A 18 13.62 -13.93 1.76
CA VAL A 18 13.74 -13.75 0.32
C VAL A 18 13.84 -15.13 -0.35
N GLY A 19 12.78 -15.56 -1.04
CA GLY A 19 12.83 -16.60 -2.08
C GLY A 19 13.31 -16.06 -3.44
N ARG A 20 13.04 -16.80 -4.54
CA ARG A 20 13.61 -16.53 -5.87
C ARG A 20 13.14 -15.25 -6.58
N ASP A 21 11.91 -14.79 -6.32
CA ASP A 21 11.35 -13.58 -6.97
C ASP A 21 11.34 -12.43 -5.96
N ASN A 22 11.90 -11.25 -6.28
CA ASN A 22 12.01 -10.08 -5.39
C ASN A 22 10.84 -9.94 -4.39
N HIS A 23 11.07 -10.37 -3.14
CA HIS A 23 10.02 -10.46 -2.12
C HIS A 23 9.74 -9.08 -1.55
N THR A 24 8.47 -8.72 -1.44
CA THR A 24 8.04 -7.42 -0.94
C THR A 24 6.92 -7.62 0.07
N VAL A 25 7.05 -6.94 1.22
CA VAL A 25 5.89 -6.69 2.07
C VAL A 25 5.33 -5.33 1.69
N SER A 26 4.03 -5.27 1.48
CA SER A 26 3.40 -4.11 0.87
C SER A 26 2.05 -3.80 1.48
N VAL A 27 1.75 -2.52 1.63
CA VAL A 27 0.37 -2.03 1.68
C VAL A 27 -0.01 -1.61 0.27
N ILE A 28 -1.00 -2.30 -0.29
CA ILE A 28 -1.51 -2.12 -1.65
C ILE A 28 -2.86 -1.40 -1.56
N LEU A 29 -3.03 -0.36 -2.35
CA LEU A 29 -4.28 0.39 -2.44
C LEU A 29 -4.97 0.06 -3.76
N ARG A 30 -6.14 -0.58 -3.66
CA ARG A 30 -6.99 -0.92 -4.79
C ARG A 30 -8.14 0.06 -4.88
N ILE A 31 -8.21 0.80 -5.97
CA ILE A 31 -9.26 1.80 -6.19
C ILE A 31 -10.38 1.13 -6.96
N ARG A 32 -11.60 1.27 -6.47
CA ARG A 32 -12.79 0.63 -7.03
C ARG A 32 -13.90 1.62 -7.29
N ASP A 33 -14.74 1.30 -8.25
CA ASP A 33 -15.99 2.02 -8.50
C ASP A 33 -17.13 1.51 -7.60
N ARG A 34 -18.31 2.11 -7.73
CA ARG A 34 -19.51 1.79 -6.94
C ARG A 34 -20.01 0.36 -7.15
N GLU A 35 -19.71 -0.26 -8.29
CA GLU A 35 -20.05 -1.66 -8.58
C GLU A 35 -19.00 -2.64 -8.04
N ASN A 36 -18.04 -2.13 -7.26
CA ASN A 36 -16.91 -2.88 -6.71
C ASN A 36 -15.98 -3.42 -7.80
N LYS A 37 -15.97 -2.84 -9.00
CA LYS A 37 -14.99 -3.18 -10.04
C LYS A 37 -13.68 -2.47 -9.75
N LEU A 38 -12.57 -3.20 -9.89
CA LEU A 38 -11.23 -2.63 -9.81
C LEU A 38 -10.99 -1.71 -11.01
N ILE A 39 -10.63 -0.46 -10.75
CA ILE A 39 -10.39 0.54 -11.80
C ILE A 39 -8.94 1.04 -11.83
N ALA A 40 -8.23 1.03 -10.69
CA ALA A 40 -6.83 1.44 -10.63
C ALA A 40 -6.11 0.87 -9.39
N TYR A 41 -4.78 0.98 -9.40
CA TYR A 41 -3.92 0.77 -8.24
C TYR A 41 -3.16 2.07 -7.95
N ALA A 42 -3.04 2.43 -6.67
CA ALA A 42 -2.02 3.39 -6.28
C ALA A 42 -0.64 2.72 -6.20
N PRO A 43 0.47 3.48 -6.23
CA PRO A 43 1.79 2.94 -5.90
C PRO A 43 1.77 2.31 -4.50
N ALA A 44 2.32 1.10 -4.38
CA ALA A 44 2.38 0.40 -3.12
C ALA A 44 3.39 1.04 -2.14
N LEU A 45 3.08 0.96 -0.86
CA LEU A 45 4.02 1.27 0.22
C LEU A 45 4.71 -0.04 0.58
N SER A 46 6.00 -0.18 0.25
CA SER A 46 6.68 -1.48 0.30
C SER A 46 8.02 -1.43 1.03
N LEU A 47 8.34 -2.52 1.73
CA LEU A 47 9.69 -2.83 2.22
C LEU A 47 10.23 -4.04 1.48
N LEU A 48 11.46 -3.92 0.99
CA LEU A 48 12.16 -4.97 0.21
C LEU A 48 13.13 -5.80 1.06
N LYS A 49 13.31 -5.42 2.32
CA LYS A 49 14.23 -6.05 3.28
C LYS A 49 13.79 -5.69 4.69
N ASP A 50 14.33 -6.43 5.66
CA ASP A 50 14.21 -6.11 7.08
C ASP A 50 14.44 -4.63 7.36
N ALA A 51 13.50 -4.06 8.09
CA ALA A 51 13.52 -2.69 8.54
C ALA A 51 12.73 -2.58 9.83
N ASP A 52 13.27 -1.83 10.77
CA ASP A 52 12.44 -1.32 11.86
C ASP A 52 11.41 -0.30 11.32
N TRP A 53 10.56 0.24 12.19
CA TRP A 53 9.50 1.16 11.81
C TRP A 53 9.98 2.28 10.86
N LYS A 54 9.44 2.27 9.63
CA LYS A 54 9.68 3.28 8.59
C LYS A 54 8.35 3.86 8.13
N THR A 55 8.27 5.19 8.15
CA THR A 55 7.17 5.89 7.49
C THR A 55 7.42 5.93 5.99
N LEU A 56 6.48 5.40 5.22
CA LEU A 56 6.45 5.49 3.77
C LEU A 56 5.28 6.39 3.35
N MET A 57 5.44 7.08 2.24
CA MET A 57 4.43 7.95 1.64
C MET A 57 4.36 7.69 0.15
N GLN A 58 3.15 7.71 -0.41
CA GLN A 58 2.92 7.75 -1.84
C GLN A 58 1.84 8.78 -2.18
N THR A 59 2.01 9.40 -3.33
CA THR A 59 1.02 10.26 -3.96
C THR A 59 0.42 9.52 -5.14
N PHE A 60 -0.88 9.65 -5.35
CA PHE A 60 -1.58 9.02 -6.47
C PHE A 60 -2.78 9.83 -6.92
N ASP A 61 -3.10 9.70 -8.20
CA ASP A 61 -4.33 10.25 -8.76
C ASP A 61 -5.50 9.32 -8.43
N LEU A 62 -6.60 9.90 -7.94
CA LEU A 62 -7.85 9.20 -7.72
C LEU A 62 -8.76 9.42 -8.93
N PRO A 63 -9.04 8.37 -9.73
CA PRO A 63 -9.94 8.45 -10.87
C PRO A 63 -11.29 9.04 -10.49
N SER A 64 -11.85 9.91 -11.33
CA SER A 64 -13.14 10.57 -11.06
C SER A 64 -14.34 9.64 -10.85
N ASN A 65 -14.28 8.38 -11.30
CA ASN A 65 -15.29 7.35 -11.05
C ASN A 65 -14.97 6.44 -9.85
N ALA A 66 -13.95 6.76 -9.05
CA ALA A 66 -13.63 6.05 -7.83
C ALA A 66 -14.70 6.29 -6.75
N ASP A 67 -15.12 5.22 -6.09
CA ASP A 67 -16.11 5.23 -5.02
C ASP A 67 -15.47 4.86 -3.68
N HIS A 68 -14.56 3.86 -3.67
CA HIS A 68 -13.86 3.45 -2.46
C HIS A 68 -12.46 2.89 -2.73
N ILE A 69 -11.63 2.87 -1.68
CA ILE A 69 -10.29 2.28 -1.69
C ILE A 69 -10.31 1.05 -0.78
N LEU A 70 -9.90 -0.09 -1.31
CA LEU A 70 -9.57 -1.27 -0.50
C LEU A 70 -8.08 -1.27 -0.18
N ILE A 71 -7.77 -1.51 1.08
CA ILE A 71 -6.41 -1.66 1.58
C ILE A 71 -6.13 -3.14 1.68
N GLU A 72 -5.10 -3.60 0.98
CA GLU A 72 -4.60 -4.95 1.06
C GLU A 72 -3.19 -4.96 1.66
N VAL A 73 -2.99 -5.77 2.69
CA VAL A 73 -1.70 -6.01 3.31
C VAL A 73 -1.17 -7.31 2.70
N SER A 74 -0.07 -7.22 1.95
CA SER A 74 0.51 -8.34 1.23
C SER A 74 1.90 -8.67 1.78
N ASN A 75 2.10 -9.92 2.17
CA ASN A 75 3.38 -10.47 2.59
C ASN A 75 3.72 -11.62 1.64
N ILE A 76 4.33 -11.29 0.51
CA ILE A 76 4.81 -12.28 -0.46
C ILE A 76 6.23 -12.61 -0.03
N GLY A 77 6.37 -13.74 0.69
CA GLY A 77 7.58 -14.19 1.40
C GLY A 77 7.35 -15.57 2.02
N LEU A 78 8.37 -16.43 2.07
CA LEU A 78 8.29 -17.74 2.76
C LEU A 78 8.28 -17.62 4.30
N GLY A 79 8.11 -16.42 4.83
CA GLY A 79 8.05 -16.12 6.26
C GLY A 79 8.58 -14.74 6.63
N GLY A 80 8.40 -14.40 7.90
CA GLY A 80 8.73 -13.10 8.49
C GLY A 80 7.49 -12.43 9.06
N ASP A 81 7.71 -11.61 10.08
CA ASP A 81 6.65 -10.84 10.72
C ASP A 81 6.55 -9.49 10.03
N PHE A 82 5.32 -9.11 9.63
CA PHE A 82 5.03 -7.83 9.00
C PHE A 82 4.03 -7.05 9.86
N TRP A 83 4.36 -5.79 10.12
CA TRP A 83 3.49 -4.84 10.79
C TRP A 83 3.25 -3.63 9.89
N ALA A 84 1.99 -3.20 9.84
CA ALA A 84 1.56 -1.95 9.23
C ALA A 84 0.73 -1.20 10.28
N ASP A 85 1.06 0.07 10.49
CA ASP A 85 0.41 0.93 11.48
C ASP A 85 0.31 2.37 10.96
N ASP A 86 -0.48 3.20 11.62
CA ASP A 86 -0.65 4.63 11.33
C ASP A 86 -0.97 4.91 9.84
N LEU A 87 -1.91 4.15 9.26
CA LEU A 87 -2.35 4.37 7.88
C LEU A 87 -3.20 5.64 7.78
N VAL A 88 -2.73 6.63 7.03
CA VAL A 88 -3.38 7.93 6.89
C VAL A 88 -3.59 8.26 5.42
N PHE A 89 -4.82 8.63 5.07
CA PHE A 89 -5.16 9.20 3.77
C PHE A 89 -5.37 10.70 3.91
N VAL A 90 -4.66 11.48 3.10
CA VAL A 90 -4.80 12.93 3.07
C VAL A 90 -5.42 13.33 1.74
N SER A 91 -6.49 14.11 1.87
CA SER A 91 -7.10 14.86 0.78
C SER A 91 -6.37 16.19 0.70
N GLU A 92 -5.85 16.59 -0.46
CA GLU A 92 -5.64 18.03 -0.64
C GLU A 92 -7.02 18.72 -0.63
N PRO A 93 -7.16 19.88 0.04
CA PRO A 93 -8.40 20.65 0.06
C PRO A 93 -8.81 21.19 -1.32
#